data_AF-A0A6P6YLQ7-F1
#
_entry.id   AF-A0A6P6YLQ7-F1
#
_cell.length_a   1.000
_cell.length_b   1.000
_cell.length_c   1.000
_cell.angle_alpha   90.00
_cell.angle_beta   90.00
_cell.angle_gamma   90.00
#
_symmetry.space_group_name_H-M   'P 1'
#
loop_
_entity.id
_entity.type
_entity.pdbx_description
1 polymer ?
#
loop_
_entity_poly.entity_id
_entity_poly.type
_entity_poly.pdbx_seq_one_letter_code
_entity_poly.pdbx_strand_id
1 'polypeptide(L)'
;MNKKLSTPIGKMVVGIRRSISSHHDCNCDQQQQQQHSICQHNNNNCCQQKLTVDLNQSKAWHPKYYRQQQQQNPLYETKFIKIIRADHIDTDTKLVIKIIDLESSGNNNDNCDPKSSLIDVHINEINMMTKLRHTNVIQMLTSFVNENYLWQVMPLAEYGSADQWSRPNGLPESIIALIIKDVLNGLNYLHRKGIIHRAVCGSHILIMANGSCVLTGLKYSANVIQMGRWQPKIHQYPRHITAKLLNFLAPEILEQNLLGYNSKSDIYSLGIVCCELANGCIPFEDIVLTEMLLDKLTGNFPRPLDSTCDEIRNFPTNDPDISNEVQEKYNLYKNRTFSSHFHMFTIDHCLNFDSSSR
;
A
#
# COMPACT_ATOMS: atom_id res chain seq x y z
N MET A 1 -22.09 32.35 -17.89
CA MET A 1 -21.44 31.98 -16.62
C MET A 1 -20.66 30.70 -16.87
N ASN A 2 -19.33 30.86 -16.95
CA ASN A 2 -18.38 29.85 -17.42
C ASN A 2 -18.41 28.60 -16.54
N LYS A 3 -18.76 27.45 -17.11
CA LYS A 3 -18.46 26.14 -16.53
C LYS A 3 -16.96 25.92 -16.74
N LYS A 4 -16.15 26.09 -15.69
CA LYS A 4 -14.80 25.53 -15.66
C LYS A 4 -14.93 24.02 -15.86
N LEU A 5 -14.56 23.50 -17.03
CA LEU A 5 -14.33 22.08 -17.25
C LEU A 5 -12.97 21.71 -16.63
N SER A 6 -12.86 21.84 -15.31
CA SER A 6 -11.79 21.17 -14.56
C SER A 6 -12.24 19.73 -14.37
N THR A 7 -12.10 18.86 -15.37
CA THR A 7 -12.16 17.43 -15.11
C THR A 7 -11.00 17.10 -14.16
N PRO A 8 -11.28 16.71 -12.90
CA PRO A 8 -10.22 16.35 -11.99
C PRO A 8 -9.45 15.17 -12.59
N ILE A 9 -8.13 15.17 -12.47
CA ILE A 9 -7.27 14.06 -12.94
C ILE A 9 -7.79 12.73 -12.38
N GLY A 10 -8.38 12.74 -11.17
CA GLY A 10 -9.08 11.59 -10.58
C GLY A 10 -10.21 10.98 -11.43
N LYS A 11 -11.00 11.77 -12.18
CA LYS A 11 -12.08 11.27 -13.06
C LYS A 11 -11.57 10.59 -14.32
N MET A 12 -10.38 10.96 -14.79
CA MET A 12 -9.77 10.36 -15.97
C MET A 12 -9.18 8.98 -15.70
N VAL A 13 -8.89 8.67 -14.45
CA VAL A 13 -8.32 7.37 -14.06
C VAL A 13 -9.38 6.27 -14.15
N VAL A 14 -10.66 6.61 -14.26
CA VAL A 14 -11.79 5.67 -14.35
C VAL A 14 -12.19 5.48 -15.82
N GLY A 15 -11.87 4.33 -16.39
CA GLY A 15 -12.15 4.05 -17.80
C GLY A 15 -13.65 4.13 -18.11
N ILE A 16 -14.01 4.90 -19.13
CA ILE A 16 -15.38 5.00 -19.64
C ILE A 16 -15.82 3.64 -20.24
N ARG A 17 -16.91 3.10 -19.67
CA ARG A 17 -17.82 2.02 -20.13
C ARG A 17 -17.31 1.08 -21.24
N ARG A 18 -17.14 -0.20 -20.92
CA ARG A 18 -17.37 -1.30 -21.88
C ARG A 18 -18.67 -2.03 -21.55
N SER A 19 -19.53 -2.14 -22.54
CA SER A 19 -20.72 -2.99 -22.58
C SER A 19 -20.31 -4.46 -22.41
N ILE A 20 -20.83 -5.10 -21.36
CA ILE A 20 -20.66 -6.52 -21.09
C ILE A 20 -21.41 -7.31 -22.17
N SER A 21 -20.69 -8.14 -22.93
CA SER A 21 -21.28 -9.24 -23.69
C SER A 21 -20.80 -10.55 -23.08
N SER A 22 -21.76 -11.38 -22.70
CA SER A 22 -21.61 -12.64 -22.00
C SER A 22 -21.27 -13.77 -22.97
N HIS A 23 -20.17 -14.48 -22.74
CA HIS A 23 -20.05 -15.87 -23.15
C HIS A 23 -19.37 -16.69 -22.05
N HIS A 24 -20.16 -17.61 -21.48
CA HIS A 24 -19.69 -18.78 -20.77
C HIS A 24 -19.01 -19.74 -21.76
N ASP A 25 -17.90 -20.35 -21.36
CA ASP A 25 -17.82 -21.82 -21.31
C ASP A 25 -16.61 -22.28 -20.48
N CYS A 26 -16.89 -23.28 -19.64
CA CYS A 26 -15.97 -23.99 -18.75
C CYS A 26 -15.02 -24.91 -19.52
N ASN A 27 -13.80 -25.11 -18.99
CA ASN A 27 -13.34 -26.46 -18.63
C ASN A 27 -12.08 -26.45 -17.75
N CYS A 28 -12.17 -27.18 -16.64
CA CYS A 28 -11.07 -27.66 -15.82
C CYS A 28 -10.35 -28.83 -16.51
N ASP A 29 -9.02 -28.94 -16.40
CA ASP A 29 -8.37 -30.00 -15.60
C ASP A 29 -6.83 -30.03 -15.72
N GLN A 30 -6.18 -30.22 -14.55
CA GLN A 30 -4.88 -30.87 -14.28
C GLN A 30 -3.60 -30.13 -14.74
N GLN A 31 -2.47 -30.08 -13.99
CA GLN A 31 -1.83 -31.12 -13.17
C GLN A 31 -0.82 -30.50 -12.18
N GLN A 32 -0.55 -31.23 -11.10
CA GLN A 32 0.40 -30.93 -10.03
C GLN A 32 1.86 -31.31 -10.38
N GLN A 33 2.77 -30.82 -9.53
CA GLN A 33 4.14 -31.29 -9.21
C GLN A 33 5.31 -30.68 -9.99
N GLN A 34 6.11 -29.85 -9.30
CA GLN A 34 7.48 -30.22 -8.90
C GLN A 34 8.03 -29.26 -7.83
N GLN A 35 8.42 -29.84 -6.70
CA GLN A 35 9.21 -29.20 -5.63
C GLN A 35 10.72 -29.35 -5.92
N HIS A 36 11.47 -28.51 -5.22
CA HIS A 36 12.84 -28.69 -4.74
C HIS A 36 13.99 -28.02 -5.50
N SER A 37 14.79 -27.34 -4.67
CA SER A 37 16.13 -26.80 -4.89
C SER A 37 16.16 -25.33 -5.29
N ILE A 38 16.29 -24.44 -4.29
CA ILE A 38 17.36 -23.42 -4.16
C ILE A 38 17.23 -22.89 -2.72
N CYS A 39 17.88 -23.58 -1.78
CA CYS A 39 18.12 -23.11 -0.41
C CYS A 39 19.63 -23.09 -0.16
N GLN A 40 20.39 -22.37 -0.98
CA GLN A 40 21.75 -21.98 -0.65
C GLN A 40 22.01 -20.63 -1.33
N HIS A 41 22.54 -19.66 -0.57
CA HIS A 41 22.82 -18.24 -0.92
C HIS A 41 21.74 -17.25 -0.47
N ASN A 42 21.69 -16.96 0.84
CA ASN A 42 21.18 -15.67 1.29
C ASN A 42 21.93 -15.19 2.55
N ASN A 43 23.11 -14.61 2.34
CA ASN A 43 23.92 -13.95 3.39
C ASN A 43 23.20 -12.73 4.01
N ASN A 44 22.11 -12.24 3.41
CA ASN A 44 21.38 -11.05 3.89
C ASN A 44 20.53 -11.31 5.14
N ASN A 45 20.14 -12.56 5.40
CA ASN A 45 19.49 -12.90 6.67
C ASN A 45 20.43 -12.67 7.87
N CYS A 46 21.75 -12.75 7.67
CA CYS A 46 22.71 -12.58 8.76
C CYS A 46 22.77 -11.13 9.27
N CYS A 47 22.75 -10.12 8.38
CA CYS A 47 22.81 -8.71 8.80
C CYS A 47 21.56 -8.24 9.54
N GLN A 48 20.35 -8.58 9.04
CA GLN A 48 19.10 -8.24 9.73
C GLN A 48 18.94 -8.99 11.05
N GLN A 49 19.37 -10.27 11.12
CA GLN A 49 19.38 -11.04 12.37
C GLN A 49 20.37 -10.46 13.38
N LYS A 50 21.57 -10.04 12.94
CA LYS A 50 22.59 -9.45 13.82
C LYS A 50 22.13 -8.12 14.43
N LEU A 51 21.52 -7.25 13.61
CA LEU A 51 20.87 -6.00 14.06
C LEU A 51 19.74 -6.24 15.07
N THR A 52 18.91 -7.26 14.84
CA THR A 52 17.82 -7.63 15.76
C THR A 52 18.37 -8.18 17.08
N VAL A 53 19.49 -8.91 17.07
CA VAL A 53 20.13 -9.47 18.27
C VAL A 53 20.82 -8.38 19.10
N ASP A 54 21.50 -7.43 18.46
CA ASP A 54 22.23 -6.35 19.15
C ASP A 54 21.27 -5.33 19.80
N LEU A 55 20.14 -5.02 19.16
CA LEU A 55 19.12 -4.11 19.71
C LEU A 55 18.17 -4.76 20.73
N ASN A 56 18.19 -6.09 20.89
CA ASN A 56 17.43 -6.78 21.95
C ASN A 56 18.15 -6.81 23.30
N GLN A 57 19.38 -6.29 23.37
CA GLN A 57 20.04 -6.06 24.66
C GLN A 57 19.28 -4.96 25.42
N SER A 58 19.10 -5.13 26.73
CA SER A 58 18.23 -4.30 27.62
C SER A 58 18.51 -2.78 27.61
N LYS A 59 19.57 -2.35 26.92
CA LYS A 59 19.94 -0.95 26.74
C LYS A 59 19.13 -0.25 25.65
N ALA A 60 18.65 -0.90 24.59
CA ALA A 60 18.03 -0.19 23.46
C ALA A 60 16.64 0.43 23.74
N TRP A 61 16.09 0.29 24.95
CA TRP A 61 14.73 0.71 25.33
C TRP A 61 14.70 2.10 25.98
N HIS A 62 15.44 3.06 25.44
CA HIS A 62 15.44 4.44 25.95
C HIS A 62 15.86 5.44 24.86
N PRO A 63 15.23 6.63 24.76
CA PRO A 63 15.57 7.63 23.75
C PRO A 63 17.06 8.02 23.73
N LYS A 64 17.72 8.00 24.89
CA LYS A 64 19.15 8.33 25.04
C LYS A 64 20.11 7.53 24.15
N TYR A 65 19.70 6.36 23.64
CA TYR A 65 20.51 5.54 22.73
C TYR A 65 20.29 5.85 21.25
N TYR A 66 19.42 6.82 20.95
CA TYR A 66 19.10 7.24 19.60
C TYR A 66 19.44 8.71 19.42
N ARG A 67 20.41 8.99 18.54
CA ARG A 67 20.75 10.36 18.18
C ARG A 67 19.88 10.79 17.00
N GLN A 68 19.00 11.76 17.21
CA GLN A 68 18.26 12.36 16.11
C GLN A 68 19.20 13.15 15.20
N GLN A 69 19.02 13.03 13.89
CA GLN A 69 19.78 13.81 12.91
C GLN A 69 19.24 15.25 12.89
N GLN A 70 19.89 16.15 13.67
CA GLN A 70 19.41 17.51 13.96
C GLN A 70 19.25 18.45 12.75
N GLN A 71 19.84 18.12 11.60
CA GLN A 71 19.78 18.95 10.39
C GLN A 71 18.70 18.52 9.38
N GLN A 72 17.82 17.59 9.75
CA GLN A 72 16.79 17.08 8.84
C GLN A 72 15.38 17.29 9.38
N ASN A 73 14.51 17.79 8.50
CA ASN A 73 13.08 17.78 8.73
C ASN A 73 12.59 16.36 9.00
N PRO A 74 11.51 16.18 9.79
CA PRO A 74 10.89 14.88 9.93
C PRO A 74 10.51 14.32 8.56
N LEU A 75 10.65 13.00 8.42
CA LEU A 75 10.21 12.25 7.24
C LEU A 75 8.71 12.41 7.01
N TYR A 76 7.97 12.51 8.11
CA TYR A 76 6.53 12.69 8.13
C TYR A 76 6.12 13.28 9.47
N GLU A 77 5.19 14.22 9.48
CA GLU A 77 4.70 14.84 10.70
C GLU A 77 3.21 15.16 10.57
N THR A 78 2.45 14.76 11.57
CA THR A 78 1.08 15.20 11.83
C THR A 78 0.96 15.64 13.28
N LYS A 79 -0.23 16.09 13.67
CA LYS A 79 -0.54 16.42 15.07
C LYS A 79 -0.21 15.27 16.06
N PHE A 80 -0.27 14.02 15.61
CA PHE A 80 -0.19 12.85 16.50
C PHE A 80 0.99 11.92 16.23
N ILE A 81 1.55 11.97 15.01
CA ILE A 81 2.58 11.04 14.56
C ILE A 81 3.73 11.81 13.95
N LYS A 82 4.94 11.51 14.41
CA LYS A 82 6.19 12.03 13.85
C LYS A 82 7.09 10.87 13.46
N ILE A 83 7.62 10.89 12.25
CA ILE A 83 8.59 9.91 11.76
C ILE A 83 9.91 10.65 11.55
N ILE A 84 10.96 10.20 12.22
CA ILE A 84 12.29 10.83 12.18
C ILE A 84 13.36 9.83 11.81
N ARG A 85 14.45 10.33 11.20
CA ARG A 85 15.70 9.59 11.07
C ARG A 85 16.49 9.69 12.37
N ALA A 86 17.09 8.58 12.76
CA ALA A 86 17.94 8.52 13.95
C ALA A 86 19.09 7.52 13.73
N ASP A 87 20.18 7.75 14.45
CA ASP A 87 21.31 6.82 14.48
C ASP A 87 21.35 6.15 15.87
N HIS A 88 21.45 4.83 15.90
CA HIS A 88 21.68 4.12 17.15
C HIS A 88 23.13 4.34 17.61
N ILE A 89 23.31 4.90 18.80
CA ILE A 89 24.59 5.45 19.25
C ILE A 89 25.69 4.37 19.35
N ASP A 90 25.35 3.19 19.84
CA ASP A 90 26.35 2.15 20.12
C ASP A 90 26.78 1.39 18.85
N THR A 91 25.88 1.29 17.86
CA THR A 91 26.12 0.51 16.63
C THR A 91 26.30 1.36 15.38
N ASP A 92 26.18 2.69 15.50
CA ASP A 92 26.16 3.66 14.40
C ASP A 92 25.21 3.28 13.25
N THR A 93 24.13 2.58 13.59
CA THR A 93 23.16 2.09 12.61
C THR A 93 22.12 3.16 12.34
N LYS A 94 21.88 3.46 11.05
CA LYS A 94 20.81 4.35 10.60
C LYS A 94 19.45 3.68 10.71
N LEU A 95 18.52 4.36 11.35
CA LEU A 95 17.20 3.85 11.70
C LEU A 95 16.12 4.90 11.45
N VAL A 96 14.88 4.44 11.51
CA VAL A 96 13.70 5.30 11.57
C VAL A 96 12.98 5.07 12.89
N ILE A 97 12.54 6.17 13.49
CA ILE A 97 11.73 6.17 14.70
C ILE A 97 10.39 6.82 14.37
N LYS A 98 9.32 6.05 14.53
CA LYS A 98 7.95 6.55 14.50
C LYS A 98 7.50 6.78 15.93
N ILE A 99 7.23 8.05 16.25
CA ILE A 99 6.83 8.55 17.55
C ILE A 99 5.34 8.87 17.46
N ILE A 100 4.54 8.28 18.34
CA ILE A 100 3.08 8.45 18.41
C ILE A 100 2.73 9.06 19.77
N ASP A 101 2.05 10.19 19.78
CA ASP A 101 1.53 10.83 20.98
C ASP A 101 0.29 10.08 21.49
N LEU A 102 0.38 9.44 22.66
CA LEU A 102 -0.68 8.64 23.26
C LEU A 102 -1.78 9.48 23.92
N GLU A 103 -1.47 10.70 24.39
CA GLU A 103 -2.46 11.58 25.02
C GLU A 103 -3.30 12.31 23.96
N SER A 104 -2.64 12.89 22.97
CA SER A 104 -3.30 13.64 21.91
C SER A 104 -4.11 12.73 20.99
N SER A 105 -3.67 11.49 20.75
CA SER A 105 -4.43 10.50 19.98
C SER A 105 -5.75 10.09 20.64
N GLY A 106 -5.99 10.46 21.90
CA GLY A 106 -7.20 10.12 22.67
C GLY A 106 -8.19 11.28 22.89
N ASN A 107 -7.98 12.47 22.32
CA ASN A 107 -8.72 13.69 22.67
C ASN A 107 -9.72 14.20 21.61
N ASN A 108 -10.29 13.31 20.80
CA ASN A 108 -11.48 13.71 20.02
C ASN A 108 -12.70 13.72 20.96
N ASN A 109 -13.35 14.89 21.08
CA ASN A 109 -14.63 15.09 21.79
C ASN A 109 -15.83 14.43 21.06
N ASP A 110 -15.57 13.54 20.10
CA ASP A 110 -16.59 12.81 19.38
C ASP A 110 -16.98 11.60 20.23
N ASN A 111 -18.13 11.70 20.90
CA ASN A 111 -18.76 10.67 21.76
C ASN A 111 -19.05 9.33 21.05
N CYS A 112 -18.63 9.14 19.80
CA CYS A 112 -18.98 8.00 18.96
C CYS A 112 -17.92 6.89 18.95
N ASP A 113 -16.64 7.18 19.24
CA ASP A 113 -15.56 6.19 19.20
C ASP A 113 -14.73 6.18 20.49
N PRO A 114 -14.66 5.06 21.24
CA PRO A 114 -13.93 5.01 22.49
C PRO A 114 -12.43 5.13 22.28
N LYS A 115 -11.75 5.94 23.09
CA LYS A 115 -10.30 6.23 23.12
C LYS A 115 -9.39 4.99 23.01
N SER A 116 -9.86 3.83 23.50
CA SER A 116 -9.20 2.52 23.38
C SER A 116 -8.88 2.14 21.93
N SER A 117 -9.74 2.51 20.99
CA SER A 117 -9.76 1.98 19.62
C SER A 117 -8.57 2.40 18.75
N LEU A 118 -8.03 3.60 18.91
CA LEU A 118 -6.86 4.08 18.17
C LEU A 118 -5.56 3.47 18.70
N ILE A 119 -5.46 3.32 20.03
CA ILE A 119 -4.34 2.63 20.68
C ILE A 119 -4.32 1.16 20.24
N ASP A 120 -5.49 0.51 20.17
CA ASP A 120 -5.63 -0.88 19.71
C ASP A 120 -5.06 -1.09 18.30
N VAL A 121 -5.25 -0.12 17.40
CA VAL A 121 -4.70 -0.16 16.02
C VAL A 121 -3.17 -0.13 16.03
N HIS A 122 -2.55 0.67 16.90
CA HIS A 122 -1.08 0.71 17.02
C HIS A 122 -0.50 -0.50 17.75
N ILE A 123 -1.21 -1.04 18.75
CA ILE A 123 -0.85 -2.31 19.40
C ILE A 123 -0.93 -3.46 18.39
N ASN A 124 -1.94 -3.48 17.52
CA ASN A 124 -2.04 -4.46 16.43
C ASN A 124 -0.83 -4.37 15.50
N GLU A 125 -0.42 -3.16 15.10
CA GLU A 125 0.77 -2.93 14.28
C GLU A 125 2.04 -3.52 14.91
N ILE A 126 2.28 -3.24 16.19
CA ILE A 126 3.41 -3.77 16.97
C ILE A 126 3.37 -5.30 17.00
N ASN A 127 2.20 -5.87 17.31
CA ASN A 127 2.02 -7.32 17.39
C ASN A 127 2.30 -8.01 16.05
N MET A 128 1.87 -7.41 14.94
CA MET A 128 2.14 -7.92 13.59
C MET A 128 3.64 -7.82 13.27
N MET A 129 4.24 -6.64 13.39
CA MET A 129 5.64 -6.41 13.00
C MET A 129 6.65 -7.18 13.86
N THR A 130 6.28 -7.56 15.09
CA THR A 130 7.16 -8.36 15.98
C THR A 130 7.15 -9.85 15.60
N LYS A 131 6.01 -10.36 15.12
CA LYS A 131 5.80 -11.79 14.82
C LYS A 131 6.18 -12.17 13.39
N LEU A 132 6.21 -11.21 12.48
CA LEU A 132 6.47 -11.42 11.07
C LEU A 132 7.97 -11.27 10.77
N ARG A 133 8.48 -12.18 9.93
CA ARG A 133 9.88 -12.20 9.47
C ARG A 133 9.92 -12.62 8.02
N HIS A 134 10.16 -11.67 7.13
CA HIS A 134 10.24 -11.87 5.70
C HIS A 134 11.04 -10.73 5.05
N THR A 135 11.77 -11.00 3.97
CA THR A 135 12.61 -10.01 3.29
C THR A 135 11.84 -8.84 2.71
N ASN A 136 10.57 -9.06 2.32
CA ASN A 136 9.69 -8.05 1.72
C ASN A 136 8.56 -7.57 2.67
N VAL A 137 8.73 -7.74 3.98
CA VAL A 137 7.82 -7.19 5.01
C VAL A 137 8.68 -6.48 6.04
N ILE A 138 8.34 -5.23 6.36
CA ILE A 138 9.11 -4.44 7.32
C ILE A 138 9.12 -5.13 8.69
N GLN A 139 10.31 -5.25 9.28
CA GLN A 139 10.48 -5.77 10.62
C GLN A 139 10.68 -4.61 11.59
N MET A 140 9.94 -4.63 12.69
CA MET A 140 10.20 -3.73 13.80
C MET A 140 11.37 -4.28 14.62
N LEU A 141 12.33 -3.41 14.93
CA LEU A 141 13.50 -3.78 15.73
C LEU A 141 13.16 -3.76 17.21
N THR A 142 12.49 -2.71 17.65
CA THR A 142 11.98 -2.59 19.03
C THR A 142 10.85 -1.56 19.09
N SER A 143 10.09 -1.60 20.18
CA SER A 143 9.13 -0.57 20.54
C SER A 143 9.10 -0.38 22.04
N PHE A 144 8.96 0.85 22.51
CA PHE A 144 8.86 1.17 23.93
C PHE A 144 8.05 2.45 24.13
N VAL A 145 7.55 2.65 25.34
CA VAL A 145 6.89 3.89 25.74
C VAL A 145 7.89 4.75 26.48
N ASN A 146 7.97 6.03 26.11
CA ASN A 146 8.72 7.04 26.83
C ASN A 146 7.80 8.21 27.14
N GLU A 147 7.52 8.44 28.43
CA GLU A 147 6.51 9.38 28.90
C GLU A 147 5.15 9.09 28.23
N ASN A 148 4.62 10.04 27.46
CA ASN A 148 3.34 9.95 26.76
C ASN A 148 3.49 9.53 25.29
N TYR A 149 4.67 9.09 24.88
CA TYR A 149 4.95 8.76 23.49
C TYR A 149 5.27 7.28 23.31
N LEU A 150 4.63 6.64 22.34
CA LEU A 150 5.00 5.32 21.84
C LEU A 150 6.06 5.46 20.75
N TRP A 151 7.21 4.83 20.96
CA TRP A 151 8.32 4.80 20.03
C TRP A 151 8.33 3.44 19.31
N GLN A 152 8.35 3.47 17.98
CA GLN A 152 8.51 2.30 17.12
C GLN A 152 9.81 2.48 16.32
N VAL A 153 10.78 1.59 16.55
CA VAL A 153 12.11 1.65 15.93
C VAL A 153 12.19 0.60 14.83
N MET A 154 12.55 1.02 13.62
CA MET A 154 12.61 0.17 12.42
C MET A 154 13.83 0.51 11.55
N PRO A 155 14.24 -0.38 10.64
CA PRO A 155 15.28 -0.08 9.67
C PRO A 155 14.92 1.14 8.82
N LEU A 156 15.94 1.94 8.47
CA LEU A 156 15.76 3.02 7.51
C LEU A 156 15.58 2.45 6.11
N ALA A 157 14.56 2.93 5.40
CA ALA A 157 14.43 2.77 3.96
C ALA A 157 14.99 4.02 3.28
N GLU A 158 16.19 3.90 2.72
CA GLU A 158 16.99 5.03 2.24
C GLU A 158 16.32 5.81 1.10
N TYR A 159 15.54 5.10 0.29
CA TYR A 159 14.82 5.69 -0.83
C TYR A 159 13.37 6.05 -0.47
N GLY A 160 12.93 5.92 0.79
CA GLY A 160 11.56 6.27 1.17
C GLY A 160 10.50 5.37 0.54
N SER A 161 9.33 5.91 0.23
CA SER A 161 8.18 5.15 -0.28
C SER A 161 8.00 5.25 -1.79
N ALA A 162 7.43 4.21 -2.41
CA ALA A 162 7.30 4.10 -3.87
C ALA A 162 6.41 5.19 -4.49
N ASP A 163 5.41 5.70 -3.77
CA ASP A 163 4.55 6.80 -4.23
C ASP A 163 5.31 8.13 -4.42
N GLN A 164 6.36 8.37 -3.63
CA GLN A 164 7.20 9.55 -3.77
C GLN A 164 7.97 9.54 -5.10
N TRP A 165 8.34 8.36 -5.59
CA TRP A 165 9.05 8.18 -6.85
C TRP A 165 8.12 8.18 -8.06
N SER A 166 6.88 7.73 -7.89
CA SER A 166 5.92 7.75 -9.00
C SER A 166 5.38 9.13 -9.28
N ARG A 167 5.32 10.05 -8.31
CA ARG A 167 4.71 11.36 -8.53
C ARG A 167 5.66 12.34 -9.24
N PRO A 168 5.15 13.19 -10.15
CA PRO A 168 3.76 13.23 -10.67
C PRO A 168 3.53 12.41 -11.96
N ASN A 169 4.59 11.80 -12.51
CA ASN A 169 4.66 11.35 -13.92
C ASN A 169 4.53 9.83 -14.12
N GLY A 170 4.54 9.06 -13.04
CA GLY A 170 4.60 7.62 -13.04
C GLY A 170 6.03 7.07 -13.24
N LEU A 171 6.14 5.75 -13.13
CA LEU A 171 7.37 5.00 -13.26
C LEU A 171 7.41 4.19 -14.56
N PRO A 172 8.61 3.89 -15.10
CA PRO A 172 8.77 2.90 -16.16
C PRO A 172 8.28 1.51 -15.73
N GLU A 173 7.71 0.76 -16.67
CA GLU A 173 7.18 -0.59 -16.42
C GLU A 173 8.19 -1.53 -15.76
N SER A 174 9.46 -1.47 -16.16
CA SER A 174 10.52 -2.31 -15.60
C SER A 174 10.72 -2.08 -14.10
N ILE A 175 10.62 -0.84 -13.64
CA ILE A 175 10.71 -0.49 -12.22
C ILE A 175 9.45 -0.95 -11.49
N ILE A 176 8.28 -0.73 -12.09
CA ILE A 176 7.00 -1.18 -11.52
C ILE A 176 7.00 -2.71 -11.34
N ALA A 177 7.49 -3.46 -12.33
CA ALA A 177 7.58 -4.92 -12.27
C ALA A 177 8.48 -5.41 -11.13
N LEU A 178 9.62 -4.75 -10.88
CA LEU A 178 10.50 -5.06 -9.75
C LEU A 178 9.81 -4.81 -8.40
N ILE A 179 9.10 -3.68 -8.27
CA ILE A 179 8.33 -3.35 -7.08
C ILE A 179 7.22 -4.39 -6.85
N ILE A 180 6.42 -4.71 -7.88
CA ILE A 180 5.31 -5.67 -7.80
C ILE A 180 5.81 -7.06 -7.40
N LYS A 181 6.95 -7.50 -7.94
CA LYS A 181 7.54 -8.81 -7.58
C LYS A 181 7.79 -8.91 -6.08
N ASP A 182 8.42 -7.90 -5.49
CA ASP A 182 8.73 -7.86 -4.07
C ASP A 182 7.46 -7.74 -3.21
N VAL A 183 6.49 -6.93 -3.64
CA VAL A 183 5.19 -6.81 -2.98
C VAL A 183 4.44 -8.15 -2.98
N LEU A 184 4.39 -8.86 -4.11
CA LEU A 184 3.76 -10.17 -4.21
C LEU A 184 4.43 -11.22 -3.31
N ASN A 185 5.77 -11.18 -3.20
CA ASN A 185 6.48 -12.05 -2.26
C ASN A 185 6.07 -11.76 -0.81
N GLY A 186 5.97 -10.49 -0.44
CA GLY A 186 5.48 -10.07 0.88
C GLY A 186 4.03 -10.48 1.14
N LEU A 187 3.12 -10.23 0.19
CA LEU A 187 1.71 -10.62 0.29
C LEU A 187 1.53 -12.12 0.39
N ASN A 188 2.21 -12.92 -0.43
CA ASN A 188 2.16 -14.38 -0.35
C ASN A 188 2.60 -14.87 1.04
N TYR A 189 3.64 -14.28 1.63
CA TYR A 189 4.04 -14.59 3.00
C TYR A 189 2.93 -14.26 4.03
N LEU A 190 2.37 -13.05 3.97
CA LEU A 190 1.29 -12.63 4.88
C LEU A 190 0.06 -13.52 4.75
N HIS A 191 -0.35 -13.80 3.51
CA HIS A 191 -1.54 -14.61 3.21
C HIS A 191 -1.37 -16.04 3.72
N ARG A 192 -0.19 -16.66 3.57
CA ARG A 192 0.12 -17.99 4.15
C ARG A 192 0.09 -18.00 5.68
N LYS A 193 0.31 -16.85 6.32
CA LYS A 193 0.19 -16.66 7.78
C LYS A 193 -1.24 -16.34 8.22
N GLY A 194 -2.20 -16.32 7.29
CA GLY A 194 -3.60 -15.97 7.58
C GLY A 194 -3.81 -14.48 7.82
N ILE A 195 -2.95 -13.63 7.28
CA ILE A 195 -3.02 -12.18 7.46
C ILE A 195 -3.45 -11.52 6.16
N ILE A 196 -4.50 -10.71 6.21
CA ILE A 196 -4.91 -9.80 5.14
C ILE A 196 -4.36 -8.42 5.48
N HIS A 197 -3.64 -7.79 4.55
CA HIS A 197 -2.94 -6.54 4.77
C HIS A 197 -3.90 -5.34 4.92
N ARG A 198 -4.90 -5.23 4.03
CA ARG A 198 -5.95 -4.18 3.98
C ARG A 198 -5.46 -2.74 3.83
N ALA A 199 -4.20 -2.55 3.47
CA ALA A 199 -3.59 -1.22 3.35
C ALA A 199 -2.44 -1.20 2.33
N VAL A 200 -2.53 -2.01 1.28
CA VAL A 200 -1.53 -2.04 0.21
C VAL A 200 -1.69 -0.76 -0.62
N CYS A 201 -0.70 0.13 -0.56
CA CYS A 201 -0.62 1.37 -1.33
C CYS A 201 0.85 1.76 -1.57
N GLY A 202 1.13 2.67 -2.52
CA GLY A 202 2.49 3.12 -2.83
C GLY A 202 3.23 3.72 -1.64
N SER A 203 2.53 4.44 -0.76
CA SER A 203 3.10 5.00 0.47
C SER A 203 3.45 3.96 1.54
N HIS A 204 2.95 2.72 1.40
CA HIS A 204 3.26 1.59 2.26
C HIS A 204 4.22 0.58 1.61
N ILE A 205 4.86 0.95 0.50
CA ILE A 205 5.92 0.17 -0.12
C ILE A 205 7.20 0.98 0.05
N LEU A 206 8.09 0.52 0.93
CA LEU A 206 9.35 1.19 1.21
C LEU A 206 10.48 0.58 0.38
N ILE A 207 11.38 1.42 -0.12
CA ILE A 207 12.51 1.02 -0.95
C ILE A 207 13.80 1.12 -0.13
N MET A 208 14.43 -0.03 0.11
CA MET A 208 15.65 -0.16 0.90
C MET A 208 16.90 0.22 0.09
N ALA A 209 18.04 0.53 0.73
CA ALA A 209 19.30 0.88 0.06
C ALA A 209 19.77 -0.12 -1.01
N ASN A 210 19.45 -1.40 -0.87
CA ASN A 210 19.81 -2.44 -1.85
C ASN A 210 18.83 -2.53 -3.03
N GLY A 211 17.84 -1.64 -3.11
CA GLY A 211 16.79 -1.64 -4.13
C GLY A 211 15.63 -2.59 -3.89
N SER A 212 15.68 -3.42 -2.84
CA SER A 212 14.54 -4.29 -2.49
C SER A 212 13.39 -3.50 -1.89
N CYS A 213 12.17 -3.94 -2.16
CA CYS A 213 10.96 -3.32 -1.63
C CYS A 213 10.40 -4.12 -0.45
N VAL A 214 9.92 -3.42 0.57
CA VAL A 214 9.30 -4.01 1.75
C VAL A 214 7.92 -3.39 2.03
N LEU A 215 6.95 -4.23 2.37
CA LEU A 215 5.62 -3.79 2.79
C LEU A 215 5.63 -3.26 4.22
N THR A 216 4.98 -2.13 4.45
CA THR A 216 4.70 -1.53 5.77
C THR A 216 3.19 -1.27 5.94
N GLY A 217 2.76 -0.59 7.00
CA GLY A 217 1.34 -0.22 7.17
C GLY A 217 0.45 -1.35 7.69
N LEU A 218 1.00 -2.26 8.49
CA LEU A 218 0.30 -3.44 9.04
C LEU A 218 -0.72 -3.11 10.15
N LYS A 219 -0.89 -1.84 10.51
CA LYS A 219 -1.81 -1.41 11.57
C LYS A 219 -3.27 -1.80 11.29
N TYR A 220 -3.66 -1.81 10.02
CA TYR A 220 -5.00 -2.21 9.59
C TYR A 220 -5.12 -3.69 9.25
N SER A 221 -4.09 -4.52 9.42
CA SER A 221 -4.17 -5.92 9.01
C SER A 221 -5.18 -6.73 9.85
N ALA A 222 -5.78 -7.75 9.24
CA ALA A 222 -6.72 -8.66 9.89
C ALA A 222 -6.21 -10.10 9.85
N ASN A 223 -6.56 -10.87 10.87
CA ASN A 223 -6.31 -12.30 10.92
C ASN A 223 -7.56 -13.08 10.49
N VAL A 224 -7.42 -13.98 9.52
CA VAL A 224 -8.50 -14.87 9.09
C VAL A 224 -8.63 -16.09 10.01
N ILE A 225 -7.63 -16.35 10.85
CA ILE A 225 -7.69 -17.39 11.87
C ILE A 225 -8.45 -16.83 13.08
N GLN A 226 -9.66 -17.34 13.29
CA GLN A 226 -10.52 -16.97 14.41
C GLN A 226 -10.83 -18.21 15.24
N MET A 227 -10.68 -18.11 16.56
CA MET A 227 -10.86 -19.23 17.51
C MET A 227 -10.08 -20.49 17.08
N GLY A 228 -8.85 -20.31 16.57
CA GLY A 228 -7.98 -21.40 16.13
C GLY A 228 -8.37 -22.05 14.79
N ARG A 229 -9.34 -21.51 14.07
CA ARG A 229 -9.79 -22.04 12.76
C ARG A 229 -9.60 -21.02 11.65
N TRP A 230 -9.15 -21.51 10.50
CA TRP A 230 -9.06 -20.70 9.29
C TRP A 230 -10.46 -20.35 8.79
N GLN A 231 -10.79 -19.07 8.75
CA GLN A 231 -12.03 -18.60 8.16
C GLN A 231 -11.80 -18.37 6.65
N PRO A 232 -12.67 -18.91 5.77
CA PRO A 232 -12.52 -18.70 4.33
C PRO A 232 -12.73 -17.23 3.95
N LYS A 233 -13.55 -16.51 4.73
CA LYS A 233 -13.86 -15.10 4.57
C LYS A 233 -14.03 -14.44 5.93
N ILE A 234 -13.80 -13.13 5.98
CA ILE A 234 -14.04 -12.28 7.13
C ILE A 234 -14.94 -11.10 6.76
N HIS A 235 -15.54 -10.48 7.77
CA HIS A 235 -16.50 -9.38 7.59
C HIS A 235 -16.05 -8.10 8.30
N GLN A 236 -14.89 -8.10 8.95
CA GLN A 236 -14.43 -6.96 9.74
C GLN A 236 -14.09 -5.77 8.82
N TYR A 237 -14.68 -4.61 9.06
CA TYR A 237 -14.25 -3.35 8.44
C TYR A 237 -12.96 -2.80 9.10
N PRO A 238 -11.98 -2.29 8.34
CA PRO A 238 -10.78 -1.64 8.91
C PRO A 238 -11.16 -0.30 9.55
N ARG A 239 -11.44 -0.31 10.85
CA ARG A 239 -11.77 0.90 11.63
C ARG A 239 -10.65 1.94 11.59
N HIS A 240 -11.00 3.22 11.66
CA HIS A 240 -10.08 4.37 11.62
C HIS A 240 -9.16 4.41 10.40
N ILE A 241 -9.57 3.76 9.31
CA ILE A 241 -8.87 3.86 8.04
C ILE A 241 -9.03 5.29 7.49
N THR A 242 -7.93 5.84 6.98
CA THR A 242 -7.95 7.20 6.40
C THR A 242 -8.73 7.21 5.08
N ALA A 243 -9.42 8.31 4.78
CA ALA A 243 -10.15 8.48 3.52
C ALA A 243 -9.31 8.13 2.27
N LYS A 244 -8.03 8.53 2.24
CA LYS A 244 -7.10 8.23 1.14
C LYS A 244 -6.89 6.73 0.88
N LEU A 245 -6.92 5.90 1.93
CA LEU A 245 -6.74 4.45 1.80
C LEU A 245 -8.00 3.75 1.27
N LEU A 246 -9.18 4.38 1.36
CA LEU A 246 -10.43 3.81 0.81
C LEU A 246 -10.33 3.61 -0.71
N ASN A 247 -9.58 4.46 -1.41
CA ASN A 247 -9.37 4.36 -2.85
C ASN A 247 -8.69 3.04 -3.27
N PHE A 248 -7.89 2.45 -2.38
CA PHE A 248 -7.20 1.18 -2.60
C PHE A 248 -8.01 -0.04 -2.21
N LEU A 249 -9.03 0.12 -1.37
CA LEU A 249 -9.82 -1.02 -0.90
C LEU A 249 -10.64 -1.62 -2.05
N ALA A 250 -10.75 -2.94 -1.99
CA ALA A 250 -11.56 -3.73 -2.90
C ALA A 250 -13.07 -3.47 -2.66
N PRO A 251 -13.91 -3.54 -3.70
CA PRO A 251 -15.34 -3.28 -3.58
C PRO A 251 -16.01 -4.12 -2.50
N GLU A 252 -15.65 -5.40 -2.36
CA GLU A 252 -16.22 -6.30 -1.35
C GLU A 252 -15.89 -5.92 0.10
N ILE A 253 -14.80 -5.17 0.34
CA ILE A 253 -14.52 -4.60 1.66
C ILE A 253 -15.43 -3.40 1.89
N LEU A 254 -15.64 -2.56 0.88
CA LEU A 254 -16.42 -1.33 1.01
C LEU A 254 -17.93 -1.60 1.10
N GLU A 255 -18.41 -2.62 0.40
CA GLU A 255 -19.83 -3.01 0.34
C GLU A 255 -20.36 -3.54 1.68
N GLN A 256 -19.48 -4.17 2.50
CA GLN A 256 -19.83 -4.71 3.82
C GLN A 256 -21.06 -5.63 3.81
N ASN A 257 -21.19 -6.46 2.77
CA ASN A 257 -22.28 -7.42 2.65
C ASN A 257 -21.99 -8.74 3.39
N LEU A 258 -22.98 -9.63 3.42
CA LEU A 258 -22.87 -10.94 4.09
C LEU A 258 -21.88 -11.90 3.42
N LEU A 259 -21.49 -11.65 2.16
CA LEU A 259 -20.55 -12.50 1.45
C LEU A 259 -19.15 -12.38 2.05
N GLY A 260 -18.78 -11.26 2.65
CA GLY A 260 -17.45 -11.02 3.22
C GLY A 260 -16.32 -11.07 2.19
N TYR A 261 -15.08 -10.96 2.67
CA TYR A 261 -13.89 -10.89 1.83
C TYR A 261 -12.75 -11.76 2.38
N ASN A 262 -11.71 -11.97 1.58
CA ASN A 262 -10.52 -12.74 1.95
C ASN A 262 -9.25 -12.04 1.44
N SER A 263 -8.11 -12.74 1.47
CA SER A 263 -6.82 -12.17 1.07
C SER A 263 -6.74 -11.69 -0.39
N LYS A 264 -7.65 -12.12 -1.28
CA LYS A 264 -7.77 -11.62 -2.65
C LYS A 264 -8.11 -10.13 -2.70
N SER A 265 -8.65 -9.56 -1.62
CA SER A 265 -8.84 -8.11 -1.50
C SER A 265 -7.52 -7.33 -1.61
N ASP A 266 -6.41 -7.87 -1.11
CA ASP A 266 -5.09 -7.23 -1.24
C ASP A 266 -4.58 -7.26 -2.68
N ILE A 267 -4.99 -8.25 -3.48
CA ILE A 267 -4.63 -8.36 -4.92
C ILE A 267 -5.33 -7.26 -5.73
N TYR A 268 -6.58 -6.92 -5.37
CA TYR A 268 -7.25 -5.74 -5.93
C TYR A 268 -6.49 -4.45 -5.56
N SER A 269 -6.12 -4.29 -4.29
CA SER A 269 -5.33 -3.13 -3.86
C SER A 269 -3.99 -3.03 -4.60
N LEU A 270 -3.34 -4.16 -4.91
CA LEU A 270 -2.15 -4.21 -5.76
C LEU A 270 -2.42 -3.69 -7.18
N GLY A 271 -3.58 -4.01 -7.77
CA GLY A 271 -3.99 -3.44 -9.07
C GLY A 271 -4.15 -1.92 -9.04
N ILE A 272 -4.69 -1.38 -7.95
CA ILE A 272 -4.74 0.07 -7.71
C ILE A 272 -3.34 0.66 -7.59
N VAL A 273 -2.41 -0.03 -6.90
CA VAL A 273 -1.00 0.38 -6.83
C VAL A 273 -0.33 0.36 -8.21
N CYS A 274 -0.61 -0.63 -9.06
CA CYS A 274 -0.08 -0.66 -10.42
C CYS A 274 -0.49 0.61 -11.19
N CYS A 275 -1.75 1.02 -11.05
CA CYS A 275 -2.25 2.28 -11.63
C CYS A 275 -1.61 3.51 -10.97
N GLU A 276 -1.46 3.53 -9.64
CA GLU A 276 -0.81 4.63 -8.91
C GLU A 276 0.63 4.84 -9.38
N LEU A 277 1.40 3.75 -9.48
CA LEU A 277 2.81 3.79 -9.89
C LEU A 277 2.94 4.10 -11.39
N ALA A 278 2.04 3.61 -12.23
CA ALA A 278 2.04 3.92 -13.66
C ALA A 278 1.61 5.36 -13.94
N ASN A 279 0.60 5.89 -13.26
CA ASN A 279 0.00 7.20 -13.58
C ASN A 279 0.58 8.35 -12.72
N GLY A 280 1.34 8.03 -11.67
CA GLY A 280 1.91 9.03 -10.77
C GLY A 280 0.85 9.80 -9.98
N CYS A 281 -0.33 9.23 -9.80
CA CYS A 281 -1.42 9.78 -9.00
C CYS A 281 -2.33 8.66 -8.51
N ILE A 282 -2.98 8.85 -7.37
CA ILE A 282 -3.86 7.83 -6.81
C ILE A 282 -5.17 7.79 -7.58
N PRO A 283 -5.62 6.61 -8.03
CA PRO A 283 -6.96 6.46 -8.58
C PRO A 283 -8.02 7.00 -7.61
N PHE A 284 -9.01 7.72 -8.13
CA PHE A 284 -10.11 8.29 -7.35
C PHE A 284 -9.74 9.36 -6.30
N GLU A 285 -8.50 9.90 -6.28
CA GLU A 285 -8.04 10.86 -5.26
C GLU A 285 -8.91 12.13 -5.17
N ASP A 286 -9.44 12.60 -6.30
CA ASP A 286 -10.26 13.83 -6.39
C ASP A 286 -11.78 13.56 -6.51
N ILE A 287 -12.21 12.31 -6.29
CA ILE A 287 -13.61 11.90 -6.46
C ILE A 287 -14.28 11.80 -5.09
N VAL A 288 -15.56 12.19 -5.00
CA VAL A 288 -16.35 12.02 -3.77
C VAL A 288 -16.45 10.53 -3.44
N LEU A 289 -16.25 10.15 -2.17
CA LEU A 289 -16.18 8.74 -1.76
C LEU A 289 -17.39 7.90 -2.19
N THR A 290 -18.59 8.47 -2.21
CA THR A 290 -19.81 7.79 -2.68
C THR A 290 -19.83 7.56 -4.19
N GLU A 291 -19.25 8.48 -4.98
CA GLU A 291 -19.07 8.32 -6.43
C GLU A 291 -17.99 7.27 -6.72
N MET A 292 -16.87 7.31 -5.99
CA MET A 292 -15.82 6.28 -6.06
C MET A 292 -16.37 4.88 -5.72
N LEU A 293 -17.21 4.77 -4.69
CA LEU A 293 -17.86 3.51 -4.34
C LEU A 293 -18.77 3.01 -5.47
N LEU A 294 -19.58 3.89 -6.05
CA LEU A 294 -20.46 3.55 -7.17
C LEU A 294 -19.67 3.05 -8.39
N ASP A 295 -18.56 3.72 -8.72
CA ASP A 295 -17.68 3.29 -9.81
C ASP A 295 -17.14 1.87 -9.56
N LYS A 296 -16.60 1.61 -8.37
CA LYS A 296 -16.09 0.28 -8.00
C LYS A 296 -17.18 -0.79 -8.07
N LEU A 297 -18.39 -0.51 -7.59
CA LEU A 297 -19.51 -1.45 -7.58
C LEU A 297 -20.11 -1.70 -8.96
N THR A 298 -19.97 -0.75 -9.89
CA THR A 298 -20.44 -0.88 -11.28
C THR A 298 -19.41 -1.50 -12.22
N GLY A 299 -18.24 -1.88 -11.70
CA GLY A 299 -17.15 -2.46 -12.49
C GLY A 299 -16.33 -1.43 -13.25
N ASN A 300 -16.44 -0.14 -12.91
CA ASN A 300 -15.51 0.87 -13.41
C ASN A 300 -14.22 0.81 -12.58
N PHE A 301 -13.15 0.33 -13.18
CA PHE A 301 -11.85 0.22 -12.54
C PHE A 301 -10.81 1.08 -13.26
N PRO A 302 -9.73 1.46 -12.55
CA PRO A 302 -8.69 2.23 -13.16
C PRO A 302 -7.77 1.40 -14.06
N ARG A 303 -6.98 2.08 -14.89
CA ARG A 303 -5.98 1.43 -15.74
C ARG A 303 -4.68 2.24 -15.83
N PRO A 304 -3.55 1.59 -16.17
CA PRO A 304 -2.35 2.29 -16.61
C PRO A 304 -2.67 3.13 -17.86
N LEU A 305 -2.38 4.42 -17.82
CA LEU A 305 -2.68 5.35 -18.92
C LEU A 305 -1.48 5.47 -19.86
N ASP A 306 -1.68 5.17 -21.13
CA ASP A 306 -0.65 5.29 -22.17
C ASP A 306 -1.29 5.57 -23.55
N SER A 307 -0.48 5.56 -24.61
CA SER A 307 -0.95 5.81 -25.97
C SER A 307 -1.90 4.74 -26.55
N THR A 308 -2.05 3.59 -25.89
CA THR A 308 -3.00 2.54 -26.29
C THR A 308 -4.43 2.87 -25.85
N CYS A 309 -4.58 3.73 -24.84
CA CYS A 309 -5.88 4.17 -24.32
C CYS A 309 -6.55 5.21 -25.24
N ASP A 310 -7.80 4.95 -25.64
CA ASP A 310 -8.53 5.83 -26.56
C ASP A 310 -8.75 7.24 -25.97
N GLU A 311 -8.95 7.35 -24.66
CA GLU A 311 -9.08 8.63 -23.96
C GLU A 311 -7.81 9.48 -23.99
N ILE A 312 -6.63 8.85 -24.06
CA ILE A 312 -5.35 9.54 -24.21
C ILE A 312 -5.14 9.95 -25.66
N ARG A 313 -5.49 9.07 -26.62
CA ARG A 313 -5.34 9.35 -28.05
C ARG A 313 -6.24 10.49 -28.52
N ASN A 314 -7.45 10.56 -27.99
CA ASN A 314 -8.50 11.51 -28.39
C ASN A 314 -8.52 12.79 -27.55
N PHE A 315 -7.54 12.98 -26.66
CA PHE A 315 -7.51 14.16 -25.80
C PHE A 315 -7.28 15.45 -26.62
N PRO A 316 -8.12 16.49 -26.45
CA PRO A 316 -7.99 17.74 -27.20
C PRO A 316 -6.78 18.54 -26.71
N THR A 317 -5.68 18.52 -27.46
CA THR A 317 -4.43 19.18 -27.05
C THR A 317 -4.42 20.70 -27.23
N ASN A 318 -5.46 21.27 -27.86
CA ASN A 318 -5.50 22.67 -28.28
C ASN A 318 -6.66 23.45 -27.63
N ASP A 319 -7.24 22.92 -26.56
CA ASP A 319 -8.33 23.58 -25.84
C ASP A 319 -7.75 24.63 -24.87
N PRO A 320 -8.05 25.93 -25.04
CA PRO A 320 -7.52 27.01 -24.21
C PRO A 320 -8.00 26.96 -22.75
N ASP A 321 -9.04 26.18 -22.42
CA ASP A 321 -9.54 26.02 -21.04
C ASP A 321 -8.74 24.99 -20.22
N ILE A 322 -7.81 24.26 -20.86
CA ILE A 322 -6.99 23.21 -20.22
C ILE A 322 -5.68 23.82 -19.69
N SER A 323 -5.34 23.53 -18.44
CA SER A 323 -4.09 24.02 -17.86
C SER A 323 -2.86 23.37 -18.51
N ASN A 324 -1.76 24.12 -18.56
CA ASN A 324 -0.48 23.62 -19.10
C ASN A 324 -0.03 22.32 -18.40
N GLU A 325 -0.22 22.22 -17.08
CA GLU A 325 0.12 21.02 -16.30
C GLU A 325 -0.64 19.78 -16.76
N VAL A 326 -1.94 19.92 -17.06
CA VAL A 326 -2.76 18.83 -17.59
C VAL A 326 -2.28 18.47 -19.00
N GLN A 327 -2.00 19.48 -19.83
CA GLN A 327 -1.51 19.25 -21.19
C GLN A 327 -0.17 18.50 -21.22
N GLU A 328 0.78 18.87 -20.36
CA GLU A 328 2.07 18.19 -20.21
C GLU A 328 1.89 16.73 -19.77
N LYS A 329 1.01 16.49 -18.80
CA LYS A 329 0.70 15.14 -18.31
C LYS A 329 0.09 14.25 -19.40
N TYR A 330 -0.82 14.78 -20.21
CA TYR A 330 -1.38 14.05 -21.35
C TYR A 330 -0.34 13.78 -22.44
N ASN A 331 0.51 14.75 -22.75
CA ASN A 331 1.61 14.55 -23.69
C ASN A 331 2.55 13.44 -23.22
N LEU A 332 2.82 13.38 -21.91
CA LEU A 332 3.60 12.29 -21.31
C LEU A 332 2.93 10.92 -21.51
N TYR A 333 1.63 10.81 -21.26
CA TYR A 333 0.88 9.57 -21.48
C TYR A 333 0.83 9.15 -22.95
N LYS A 334 0.71 10.13 -23.86
CA LYS A 334 0.71 9.89 -25.31
C LYS A 334 2.07 9.43 -25.84
N ASN A 335 3.16 9.79 -25.16
CA ASN A 335 4.52 9.44 -25.55
C ASN A 335 5.07 8.18 -24.86
N ARG A 336 4.22 7.44 -24.15
CA ARG A 336 4.60 6.16 -23.52
C ARG A 336 3.66 5.03 -23.93
N THR A 337 4.14 3.82 -23.69
CA THR A 337 3.42 2.56 -23.92
C THR A 337 3.81 1.57 -22.83
N PHE A 338 2.83 0.92 -22.23
CA PHE A 338 3.05 -0.27 -21.41
C PHE A 338 2.79 -1.52 -22.24
N SER A 339 3.38 -2.64 -21.84
CA SER A 339 3.17 -3.93 -22.47
C SER A 339 1.73 -4.41 -22.27
N SER A 340 1.24 -5.20 -23.23
CA SER A 340 -0.06 -5.88 -23.09
C SER A 340 -0.12 -6.75 -21.83
N HIS A 341 1.02 -7.35 -21.43
CA HIS A 341 1.12 -8.16 -20.22
C HIS A 341 0.89 -7.34 -18.96
N PHE A 342 1.41 -6.10 -18.88
CA PHE A 342 1.17 -5.24 -17.73
C PHE A 342 -0.28 -4.77 -17.64
N HIS A 343 -0.90 -4.46 -18.79
CA HIS A 343 -2.33 -4.16 -18.85
C HIS A 343 -3.18 -5.37 -18.41
N MET A 344 -2.92 -6.56 -18.94
CA MET A 344 -3.62 -7.80 -18.54
C MET A 344 -3.43 -8.11 -17.05
N PHE A 345 -2.20 -8.03 -16.55
CA PHE A 345 -1.91 -8.24 -15.13
C PHE A 345 -2.70 -7.28 -14.24
N THR A 346 -2.70 -6.00 -14.59
CA THR A 346 -3.36 -4.97 -13.78
C THR A 346 -4.88 -5.11 -13.84
N ILE A 347 -5.44 -5.24 -15.05
CA ILE A 347 -6.88 -5.16 -15.29
C ILE A 347 -7.56 -6.53 -15.07
N ASP A 348 -7.09 -7.55 -15.78
CA ASP A 348 -7.79 -8.83 -15.87
C ASP A 348 -7.52 -9.73 -14.66
N HIS A 349 -6.31 -9.63 -14.09
CA HIS A 349 -5.92 -10.41 -12.91
C HIS A 349 -6.14 -9.64 -11.60
N CYS A 350 -5.60 -8.42 -11.47
CA CYS A 350 -5.69 -7.71 -10.20
C CYS A 350 -7.03 -6.99 -9.98
N LEU A 351 -7.54 -6.26 -10.98
CA LEU A 351 -8.76 -5.45 -10.84
C LEU A 351 -10.05 -6.18 -11.25
N ASN A 352 -9.98 -7.50 -11.37
CA ASN A 352 -11.15 -8.32 -11.66
C ASN A 352 -12.24 -8.10 -10.60
N PHE A 353 -13.45 -7.79 -11.09
CA PHE A 353 -14.60 -7.52 -10.25
C PHE A 353 -14.95 -8.73 -9.37
N ASP A 354 -14.88 -9.93 -9.95
CA ASP A 354 -15.04 -11.16 -9.17
C ASP A 354 -13.78 -11.47 -8.36
N SER A 355 -13.92 -11.41 -7.03
CA SER A 355 -12.86 -11.75 -6.08
C SER A 355 -12.29 -13.16 -6.24
N SER A 356 -13.08 -14.11 -6.75
CA SER A 356 -12.64 -15.50 -6.91
C SER A 356 -11.71 -15.69 -8.12
N SER A 357 -11.81 -14.78 -9.09
CA SER A 357 -11.03 -14.76 -10.32
C SER A 357 -9.71 -13.95 -10.21
N ARG A 358 -9.48 -13.29 -9.07
CA ARG A 358 -8.22 -12.59 -8.73
C ARG A 358 -7.12 -13.54 -8.25
#